data_AF-A0A9R1VJM1-F1
#
_entry.id   AF-A0A9R1VJM1-F1
#
_cell.length_a   1.000
_cell.length_b   1.000
_cell.length_c   1.000
_cell.angle_alpha   90.00
_cell.angle_beta   90.00
_cell.angle_gamma   90.00
#
_symmetry.space_group_name_H-M   'P 1'
#
loop_
_entity.id
_entity.type
_entity.pdbx_description
1 polymer ?
#
loop_
_entity_poly.entity_id
_entity_poly.type
_entity_poly.pdbx_seq_one_letter_code
_entity_poly.pdbx_strand_id
1 'polypeptide(L)'
;MVHWWLMKLFMGKKGKKKKNVLLFKVDFNKAFDLINWEFLDSNMKAMGFGDKWRCWINGVKQGDPLSQFLFIIEMEGLSVAMRAACDRGVFHSLKIPHDAPLISHLLYVDEVLFLGQWSEQNIKSLARILHCFHVFSGLKVNFNKSRVFGIGVNMQEVSRFARPLGCEPATLPFTYLGPSLSEYEI
;
A
#
# COMPACT_ATOMS: atom_id res chain seq x y z
N MET A 1 -13.00 -10.69 5.44
CA MET A 1 -14.38 -10.15 5.57
C MET A 1 -14.43 -8.63 5.79
N VAL A 2 -13.69 -8.04 6.74
CA VAL A 2 -13.72 -6.58 7.02
C VAL A 2 -13.25 -5.72 5.84
N HIS A 3 -12.24 -6.18 5.11
CA HIS A 3 -11.71 -5.53 3.91
C HIS A 3 -12.75 -5.38 2.79
N TRP A 4 -13.65 -6.35 2.64
CA TRP A 4 -14.65 -6.38 1.57
C TRP A 4 -15.79 -5.38 1.81
N TRP A 5 -16.22 -5.22 3.08
CA TRP A 5 -17.21 -4.23 3.47
C TRP A 5 -16.72 -2.79 3.27
N LEU A 6 -15.45 -2.51 3.57
CA LEU A 6 -14.86 -1.20 3.34
C LEU A 6 -14.86 -0.84 1.85
N MET A 7 -14.47 -1.77 0.96
CA MET A 7 -14.46 -1.51 -0.48
C MET A 7 -15.86 -1.26 -1.05
N LYS A 8 -16.88 -2.02 -0.62
CA LYS A 8 -18.29 -1.73 -0.98
C LYS A 8 -18.75 -0.36 -0.49
N LEU A 9 -18.34 0.05 0.71
CA LEU A 9 -18.66 1.38 1.26
C LEU A 9 -18.00 2.52 0.44
N PHE A 10 -16.78 2.31 -0.08
CA PHE A 10 -16.09 3.28 -0.94
C PHE A 10 -16.71 3.40 -2.33
N MET A 11 -17.19 2.29 -2.88
CA MET A 11 -17.57 2.18 -4.30
C MET A 11 -19.09 2.37 -4.52
N GLY A 12 -19.93 2.00 -3.54
CA GLY A 12 -21.39 1.93 -3.70
C GLY A 12 -22.19 3.19 -3.37
N LYS A 13 -22.01 4.31 -4.07
CA LYS A 13 -23.00 5.40 -4.05
C LYS A 13 -23.47 5.80 -5.45
N LYS A 14 -24.60 5.22 -5.87
CA LYS A 14 -25.41 5.71 -7.00
C LYS A 14 -25.89 7.14 -6.72
N GLY A 15 -25.60 8.07 -7.64
CA GLY A 15 -26.23 9.40 -7.69
C GLY A 15 -25.37 10.62 -7.34
N LYS A 16 -24.08 10.48 -7.02
CA LYS A 16 -23.13 11.62 -6.93
C LYS A 16 -22.07 11.52 -8.02
N LYS A 17 -21.55 12.66 -8.51
CA LYS A 17 -20.47 12.74 -9.53
C LYS A 17 -19.43 11.65 -9.26
N LYS A 18 -19.16 10.78 -10.24
CA LYS A 18 -18.10 9.75 -10.16
C LYS A 18 -16.81 10.44 -9.73
N LYS A 19 -16.29 10.10 -8.55
CA LYS A 19 -14.98 10.57 -8.12
C LYS A 19 -13.93 9.71 -8.81
N ASN A 20 -12.91 10.35 -9.36
CA ASN A 20 -11.78 9.64 -9.94
C ASN A 20 -10.92 9.09 -8.79
N VAL A 21 -10.81 7.77 -8.70
CA VAL A 21 -10.10 7.08 -7.61
C VAL A 21 -8.88 6.38 -8.17
N LEU A 22 -7.76 6.54 -7.47
CA LEU A 22 -6.53 5.79 -7.65
C LEU A 22 -6.53 4.59 -6.71
N LEU A 23 -6.42 3.40 -7.29
CA LEU A 23 -5.98 2.21 -6.57
C LEU A 23 -4.60 1.83 -7.09
N PHE A 24 -3.62 1.68 -6.21
CA PHE A 24 -2.30 1.18 -6.60
C PHE A 24 -1.98 -0.06 -5.77
N LYS A 25 -2.11 -1.22 -6.40
CA LYS A 25 -1.70 -2.50 -5.83
C LYS A 25 -0.20 -2.66 -6.05
N VAL A 26 0.54 -2.74 -4.97
CA VAL A 26 2.00 -2.87 -4.94
C VAL A 26 2.37 -4.21 -4.34
N ASP A 27 3.24 -4.92 -5.04
CA ASP A 27 3.85 -6.18 -4.60
C ASP A 27 5.32 -5.90 -4.27
N PHE A 28 5.80 -6.36 -3.12
CA PHE A 28 7.22 -6.26 -2.76
C PHE A 28 7.92 -7.57 -3.04
N ASN A 29 9.16 -7.50 -3.55
CA ASN A 29 9.99 -8.68 -3.67
C ASN A 29 10.20 -9.28 -2.27
N LYS A 30 9.70 -10.50 -2.07
CA LYS A 30 9.98 -11.31 -0.88
C LYS A 30 11.46 -11.65 -0.83
N ALA A 31 12.22 -10.84 -0.11
CA ALA A 31 13.60 -11.18 0.21
C ALA A 31 13.89 -10.65 1.61
N PHE A 32 13.69 -11.54 2.58
CA PHE A 32 14.12 -11.32 3.96
C PHE A 32 15.58 -10.85 4.04
N ASP A 33 16.42 -11.40 3.16
CA ASP A 33 17.84 -11.05 3.05
C ASP A 33 18.10 -9.62 2.54
N LEU A 34 17.07 -8.93 2.03
CA LEU A 34 17.15 -7.54 1.60
C LEU A 34 16.61 -6.55 2.63
N ILE A 35 16.06 -7.03 3.76
CA ILE A 35 15.57 -6.14 4.82
C ILE A 35 16.77 -5.48 5.50
N ASN A 36 16.70 -4.17 5.68
CA ASN A 36 17.67 -3.42 6.45
C ASN A 36 17.42 -3.60 7.95
N TRP A 37 18.30 -4.37 8.60
CA TRP A 37 18.22 -4.67 10.02
C TRP A 37 18.25 -3.45 10.94
N GLU A 38 18.97 -2.39 10.57
CA GLU A 38 19.01 -1.15 11.37
C GLU A 38 17.67 -0.41 11.31
N PHE A 39 17.02 -0.41 10.15
CA PHE A 39 15.71 0.18 9.98
C PHE A 39 14.63 -0.65 10.69
N LEU A 40 14.70 -1.98 10.61
CA LEU A 40 13.82 -2.88 11.34
C LEU A 40 13.94 -2.69 12.87
N ASP A 41 15.16 -2.64 13.41
CA ASP A 41 15.39 -2.37 14.84
C ASP A 41 14.82 -0.99 15.24
N SER A 42 15.00 0.02 14.39
CA SER A 42 14.46 1.36 14.61
C SER A 42 12.92 1.35 14.67
N ASN A 43 12.26 0.63 13.76
CA ASN A 43 10.81 0.45 13.77
C ASN A 43 10.35 -0.28 15.03
N MET A 44 11.01 -1.38 15.40
CA MET A 44 10.71 -2.13 16.63
C MET A 44 10.87 -1.24 17.87
N LYS A 45 11.94 -0.45 17.94
CA LYS A 45 12.15 0.50 19.03
C LYS A 45 11.04 1.56 19.09
N ALA A 46 10.64 2.11 17.95
CA ALA A 46 9.55 3.09 17.86
C ALA A 46 8.18 2.51 18.27
N MET A 47 7.96 1.22 18.02
CA MET A 47 6.78 0.48 18.49
C MET A 47 6.84 0.11 19.99
N GLY A 48 7.96 0.38 20.67
CA GLY A 48 8.12 0.13 22.11
C GLY A 48 8.68 -1.25 22.46
N PHE A 49 9.23 -2.01 21.51
CA PHE A 49 9.89 -3.28 21.81
C PHE A 49 11.19 -3.04 22.61
N GLY A 50 11.27 -3.64 23.80
CA GLY A 50 12.43 -3.55 24.68
C GLY A 50 13.67 -4.24 24.10
N ASP A 51 14.85 -3.85 24.57
CA ASP A 51 16.14 -4.27 24.00
C ASP A 51 16.33 -5.79 23.95
N LYS A 52 15.81 -6.51 24.97
CA LYS A 52 15.85 -7.98 25.00
C LYS A 52 15.13 -8.62 23.81
N TRP A 53 13.97 -8.09 23.43
CA TRP A 53 13.20 -8.58 22.29
C TRP A 53 13.92 -8.28 20.97
N ARG A 54 14.46 -7.06 20.82
CA ARG A 54 15.20 -6.68 19.61
C ARG A 54 16.47 -7.52 19.42
N CYS A 55 17.21 -7.81 20.50
CA CYS A 55 18.36 -8.71 20.48
C CYS A 55 18.00 -10.14 20.03
N TRP A 56 16.85 -10.68 20.45
CA TRP A 56 16.40 -12.01 20.01
C TRP A 56 16.09 -12.04 18.51
N ILE A 57 15.45 -10.98 18.00
CA ILE A 57 15.07 -10.88 16.59
C ILE A 57 16.28 -10.76 15.66
N ASN A 58 17.36 -10.11 16.08
CA ASN A 58 18.61 -10.05 15.30
C ASN A 58 19.24 -11.43 15.01
N GLY A 59 18.80 -12.49 15.71
CA GLY A 59 19.23 -13.87 15.45
C GLY A 59 18.37 -14.65 14.46
N VAL A 60 17.26 -14.07 13.96
CA VAL A 60 16.32 -14.77 13.07
C VAL A 60 16.96 -14.97 11.69
N LYS A 61 16.93 -16.21 11.20
CA LYS A 61 17.52 -16.61 9.92
C LYS A 61 16.45 -16.76 8.83
N GLN A 62 16.89 -16.73 7.58
CA GLN A 62 16.04 -17.03 6.44
C GLN A 62 15.36 -18.40 6.61
N GLY A 63 14.07 -18.48 6.27
CA GLY A 63 13.27 -19.69 6.40
C GLY A 63 12.63 -19.89 7.77
N ASP A 64 12.94 -19.03 8.75
CA ASP A 64 12.24 -19.02 10.03
C ASP A 64 10.77 -18.59 9.82
N PRO A 65 9.79 -19.30 10.40
CA PRO A 65 8.38 -18.89 10.38
C PRO A 65 8.14 -17.45 10.87
N LEU A 66 9.04 -16.92 11.70
CA LEU A 66 8.99 -15.55 12.21
C LEU A 66 9.28 -14.48 11.14
N SER A 67 9.94 -14.83 10.02
CA SER A 67 10.27 -13.89 8.95
C SER A 67 9.05 -13.14 8.39
N GLN A 68 7.86 -13.77 8.38
CA GLN A 68 6.62 -13.12 7.96
C GLN A 68 6.17 -12.01 8.93
N PHE A 69 6.34 -12.23 10.24
CA PHE A 69 6.03 -11.22 11.25
C PHE A 69 7.00 -10.04 11.17
N LEU A 70 8.27 -10.31 10.89
CA LEU A 70 9.28 -9.27 10.69
C LEU A 70 8.97 -8.40 9.47
N PHE A 71 8.46 -9.00 8.39
CA PHE A 71 7.95 -8.24 7.25
C PHE A 71 6.79 -7.31 7.66
N ILE A 72 5.84 -7.78 8.47
CA ILE A 72 4.73 -6.94 8.94
C ILE A 72 5.25 -5.74 9.75
N ILE A 73 6.22 -5.95 10.64
CA ILE A 73 6.85 -4.89 11.42
C ILE A 73 7.58 -3.90 10.51
N GLU A 74 8.29 -4.38 9.51
CA GLU A 74 8.98 -3.54 8.52
C GLU A 74 7.99 -2.66 7.74
N MET A 75 6.84 -3.23 7.36
CA MET A 75 5.77 -2.52 6.67
C MET A 75 5.07 -1.47 7.55
N GLU A 76 5.16 -1.56 8.89
CA GLU A 76 4.67 -0.50 9.77
C GLU A 76 5.40 0.82 9.51
N GLY A 77 6.70 0.77 9.17
CA GLY A 77 7.45 1.96 8.76
C GLY A 77 6.83 2.65 7.53
N LEU A 78 6.35 1.86 6.56
CA LEU A 78 5.62 2.37 5.39
C LEU A 78 4.24 2.93 5.80
N SER A 79 3.54 2.28 6.72
CA SER A 79 2.27 2.77 7.27
C SER A 79 2.41 4.11 7.97
N VAL A 80 3.47 4.28 8.78
CA VAL A 80 3.82 5.55 9.43
C VAL A 80 4.10 6.63 8.38
N ALA A 81 4.91 6.32 7.36
CA ALA A 81 5.22 7.27 6.29
C ALA A 81 3.96 7.72 5.53
N MET A 82 3.04 6.79 5.24
CA MET A 82 1.78 7.09 4.59
C MET A 82 0.85 7.95 5.46
N ARG A 83 0.77 7.68 6.76
CA ARG A 83 0.00 8.52 7.71
C ARG A 83 0.56 9.94 7.73
N ALA A 84 1.86 10.09 7.88
CA ALA A 84 2.53 11.38 7.84
C ALA A 84 2.32 12.12 6.49
N ALA A 85 2.30 11.40 5.37
CA ALA A 85 2.02 11.99 4.06
C ALA A 85 0.57 12.50 3.94
N CYS A 86 -0.40 11.78 4.50
CA CYS A 86 -1.78 12.25 4.59
C CYS A 86 -1.91 13.49 5.47
N ASP A 87 -1.33 13.45 6.67
CA ASP A 87 -1.43 14.52 7.66
C ASP A 87 -0.81 15.83 7.15
N ARG A 88 0.26 15.71 6.35
CA ARG A 88 0.94 16.85 5.70
C ARG A 88 0.32 17.27 4.37
N GLY A 89 -0.77 16.63 3.92
CA GLY A 89 -1.40 16.92 2.63
C GLY A 89 -0.55 16.54 1.40
N VAL A 90 0.52 15.78 1.59
CA VAL A 90 1.38 15.28 0.50
C VAL A 90 0.66 14.19 -0.29
N PHE A 91 -0.18 13.40 0.38
CA PHE A 91 -1.03 12.38 -0.21
C PHE A 91 -2.50 12.58 0.16
N HIS A 92 -3.37 12.65 -0.83
CA HIS A 92 -4.81 12.83 -0.67
C HIS A 92 -5.51 11.47 -0.70
N SER A 93 -5.76 10.91 0.48
CA SER A 93 -6.48 9.64 0.66
C SER A 93 -7.97 9.76 0.33
N LEU A 94 -8.67 8.62 0.33
CA LEU A 94 -10.12 8.58 0.17
C LEU A 94 -10.80 8.90 1.51
N LYS A 95 -11.60 9.96 1.53
CA LYS A 95 -12.48 10.28 2.67
C LYS A 95 -13.69 9.35 2.65
N ILE A 96 -13.83 8.52 3.68
CA ILE A 96 -15.06 7.77 3.96
C ILE A 96 -16.11 8.75 4.54
N PRO A 97 -17.40 8.64 4.19
CA PRO A 97 -18.47 9.39 4.87
C PRO A 97 -18.58 9.02 6.37
N HIS A 98 -19.13 9.92 7.19
CA HIS A 98 -19.46 9.70 8.61
C HIS A 98 -18.26 9.51 9.57
N ASP A 99 -17.30 10.44 9.57
CA ASP A 99 -16.21 10.51 10.57
C ASP A 99 -15.34 9.25 10.72
N ALA A 100 -15.43 8.35 9.74
CA ALA A 100 -14.62 7.16 9.65
C ALA A 100 -13.15 7.52 9.32
N PRO A 101 -12.19 6.68 9.75
CA PRO A 101 -10.77 6.94 9.54
C PRO A 101 -10.44 7.08 8.06
N LEU A 102 -9.49 7.97 7.76
CA LEU A 102 -8.91 8.11 6.42
C LEU A 102 -8.16 6.83 6.07
N ILE A 103 -8.57 6.15 5.00
CA ILE A 103 -7.86 4.96 4.51
C ILE A 103 -7.00 5.35 3.32
N SER A 104 -5.69 5.28 3.51
CA SER A 104 -4.67 5.54 2.48
C SER A 104 -4.01 4.27 1.95
N HIS A 105 -3.99 3.20 2.74
CA HIS A 105 -3.36 1.94 2.39
C HIS A 105 -3.98 0.78 3.17
N LEU A 106 -3.94 -0.41 2.59
CA LEU A 106 -4.34 -1.66 3.21
C LEU A 106 -3.17 -2.64 3.01
N LEU A 107 -2.54 -3.05 4.12
CA LEU A 107 -1.44 -4.02 4.10
C LEU A 107 -2.01 -5.43 4.16
N TYR A 108 -1.46 -6.34 3.36
CA TYR A 108 -1.65 -7.78 3.53
C TYR A 108 -0.40 -8.54 3.13
N VAL A 109 0.25 -9.16 4.12
CA VAL A 109 1.49 -9.91 3.92
C VAL A 109 2.44 -9.09 3.04
N ASP A 110 2.76 -9.52 1.83
CA ASP A 110 3.69 -8.90 0.87
C ASP A 110 3.05 -7.94 -0.14
N GLU A 111 1.74 -7.77 -0.09
CA GLU A 111 0.99 -6.88 -0.97
C GLU A 111 0.45 -5.67 -0.19
N VAL A 112 0.44 -4.52 -0.84
CA VAL A 112 -0.15 -3.28 -0.32
C VAL A 112 -1.09 -2.69 -1.35
N LEU A 113 -2.30 -2.36 -0.94
CA LEU A 113 -3.24 -1.61 -1.76
C LEU A 113 -3.31 -0.16 -1.27
N PHE A 114 -2.75 0.77 -2.04
CA PHE A 114 -2.91 2.20 -1.79
C PHE A 114 -4.22 2.74 -2.38
N LEU A 115 -4.88 3.62 -1.62
CA LEU A 115 -6.18 4.22 -1.93
C LEU A 115 -6.08 5.74 -1.87
N GLY A 116 -6.34 6.41 -2.99
CA GLY A 116 -6.28 7.87 -3.04
C GLY A 116 -7.13 8.48 -4.12
N GLN A 117 -7.16 9.81 -4.15
CA GLN A 117 -7.74 10.55 -5.26
C GLN A 117 -6.86 10.41 -6.50
N TRP A 118 -7.46 10.27 -7.66
CA TRP A 118 -6.73 10.27 -8.93
C TRP A 118 -6.16 11.66 -9.21
N SER A 119 -4.83 11.79 -9.15
CA SER A 119 -4.11 12.98 -9.59
C SER A 119 -2.65 12.63 -9.85
N GLU A 120 -2.02 13.36 -10.78
CA GLU A 120 -0.58 13.23 -11.03
C GLU A 120 0.25 13.49 -9.78
N GLN A 121 -0.17 14.44 -8.93
CA GLN A 121 0.50 14.73 -7.66
C GLN A 121 0.48 13.52 -6.72
N ASN A 122 -0.68 12.88 -6.50
CA ASN A 122 -0.76 11.69 -5.64
C ASN A 122 0.09 10.53 -6.15
N ILE A 123 0.09 10.30 -7.46
CA ILE A 123 0.86 9.22 -8.09
C ILE A 123 2.37 9.48 -7.90
N LYS A 124 2.83 10.72 -8.14
CA LYS A 124 4.22 11.10 -7.87
C LYS A 124 4.57 11.04 -6.39
N SER A 125 3.66 11.41 -5.49
CA SER A 125 3.86 11.28 -4.04
C SER A 125 4.05 9.82 -3.63
N LEU A 126 3.20 8.90 -4.11
CA LEU A 126 3.36 7.46 -3.84
C LEU A 126 4.69 6.94 -4.38
N ALA A 127 5.06 7.30 -5.62
CA ALA A 127 6.34 6.88 -6.20
C ALA A 127 7.54 7.33 -5.33
N ARG A 128 7.51 8.57 -4.83
CA ARG A 128 8.55 9.10 -3.93
C ARG A 128 8.58 8.39 -2.59
N ILE A 129 7.42 8.15 -1.98
CA ILE A 129 7.32 7.44 -0.69
C ILE A 129 7.86 6.01 -0.84
N LEU A 130 7.47 5.29 -1.89
CA LEU A 130 7.96 3.94 -2.16
C LEU A 130 9.46 3.91 -2.44
N HIS A 131 10.00 4.92 -3.15
CA HIS A 131 11.43 5.05 -3.36
C HIS A 131 12.18 5.33 -2.06
N CYS A 132 11.71 6.28 -1.24
CA CYS A 132 12.29 6.54 0.07
C CYS A 132 12.23 5.30 0.96
N PHE A 133 11.10 4.60 0.98
CA PHE A 133 10.95 3.36 1.72
C PHE A 133 11.99 2.34 1.28
N HIS A 134 12.13 2.09 -0.02
CA HIS A 134 13.18 1.21 -0.55
C HIS A 134 14.59 1.58 -0.09
N VAL A 135 14.93 2.87 -0.08
CA VAL A 135 16.25 3.36 0.38
C VAL A 135 16.49 3.04 1.86
N PHE A 136 15.46 3.12 2.70
CA PHE A 136 15.59 2.87 4.14
C PHE A 136 15.45 1.38 4.52
N SER A 137 14.43 0.69 3.98
CA SER A 137 14.10 -0.69 4.30
C SER A 137 14.87 -1.73 3.49
N GLY A 138 15.42 -1.33 2.33
CA GLY A 138 15.97 -2.26 1.34
C GLY A 138 14.91 -3.03 0.55
N LEU A 139 13.63 -2.98 0.95
CA LEU A 139 12.54 -3.67 0.26
C LEU A 139 12.25 -3.03 -1.10
N LYS A 140 12.37 -3.83 -2.16
CA LYS A 140 12.16 -3.38 -3.53
C LYS A 140 10.76 -3.71 -4.03
N VAL A 141 10.09 -2.73 -4.62
CA VAL A 141 8.81 -2.93 -5.31
C VAL A 141 9.02 -3.80 -6.56
N ASN A 142 8.16 -4.81 -6.71
CA ASN A 142 8.01 -5.59 -7.92
C ASN A 142 7.01 -4.91 -8.87
N PHE A 143 7.51 -3.99 -9.70
CA PHE A 143 6.66 -3.25 -10.63
C PHE A 143 5.96 -4.16 -11.67
N ASN A 144 6.55 -5.31 -12.01
CA ASN A 144 5.94 -6.29 -12.92
C ASN A 144 4.69 -6.97 -12.32
N LYS A 145 4.63 -7.12 -11.00
CA LYS A 145 3.46 -7.67 -10.27
C LYS A 145 2.53 -6.60 -9.73
N SER A 146 3.00 -5.35 -9.67
CA SER A 146 2.20 -4.20 -9.25
C SER A 146 1.22 -3.77 -10.35
N ARG A 147 0.08 -3.19 -9.96
CA ARG A 147 -1.02 -2.81 -10.86
C ARG A 147 -1.64 -1.49 -10.44
N VAL A 148 -1.88 -0.60 -11.40
CA VAL A 148 -2.56 0.69 -11.19
C VAL A 148 -3.96 0.63 -11.78
N PHE A 149 -4.96 1.07 -11.01
CA PHE A 149 -6.36 1.14 -11.42
C PHE A 149 -6.88 2.57 -11.24
N GLY A 150 -7.61 3.06 -12.24
CA GLY A 150 -8.29 4.35 -12.20
C GLY A 150 -9.80 4.19 -12.29
N ILE A 151 -10.51 4.23 -11.16
CA ILE A 151 -11.98 4.15 -11.17
C ILE A 151 -12.53 5.50 -11.60
N GLY A 152 -13.40 5.50 -12.62
CA GLY A 152 -13.93 6.74 -13.21
C GLY A 152 -12.95 7.44 -14.16
N VAL A 153 -11.82 6.80 -14.48
CA VAL A 153 -10.77 7.34 -15.35
C VAL A 153 -10.69 6.49 -16.62
N ASN A 154 -10.43 7.12 -17.77
CA ASN A 154 -10.27 6.39 -19.02
C ASN A 154 -8.96 5.57 -19.01
N MET A 155 -8.94 4.42 -19.68
CA MET A 155 -7.79 3.52 -19.67
C MET A 155 -6.53 4.12 -20.32
N GLN A 156 -6.68 5.06 -21.24
CA GLN A 156 -5.55 5.74 -21.89
C GLN A 156 -4.76 6.58 -20.88
N GLU A 157 -5.46 7.28 -20.00
CA GLU A 157 -4.91 8.05 -18.90
C GLU A 157 -4.30 7.12 -17.84
N VAL A 158 -4.97 6.03 -17.49
CA VAL A 158 -4.40 5.02 -16.58
C VAL A 158 -3.08 4.47 -17.13
N SER A 159 -3.03 4.12 -18.41
CA SER A 159 -1.81 3.67 -19.09
C SER A 159 -0.71 4.74 -19.09
N ARG A 160 -1.07 6.01 -19.29
CA ARG A 160 -0.12 7.14 -19.26
C ARG A 160 0.60 7.25 -17.92
N PHE A 161 -0.06 6.96 -16.80
CA PHE A 161 0.55 6.99 -15.48
C PHE A 161 1.21 5.68 -15.06
N ALA A 162 0.74 4.53 -15.55
CA ALA A 162 1.33 3.24 -15.23
C ALA A 162 2.69 3.03 -15.91
N ARG A 163 2.85 3.47 -17.17
CA ARG A 163 4.09 3.28 -17.96
C ARG A 163 5.34 3.85 -17.29
N PRO A 164 5.37 5.11 -16.78
CA PRO A 164 6.58 5.65 -16.15
C PRO A 164 6.95 4.95 -14.84
N LEU A 165 5.98 4.32 -14.17
CA LEU A 165 6.23 3.53 -12.96
C LEU A 165 6.76 2.12 -13.28
N GLY A 166 6.72 1.69 -14.55
CA GLY A 166 7.02 0.30 -14.93
C GLY A 166 5.91 -0.68 -14.52
N CYS A 167 4.72 -0.18 -14.20
CA CYS A 167 3.56 -1.00 -13.82
C CYS A 167 2.63 -1.25 -15.01
N GLU A 168 1.86 -2.33 -14.94
CA GLU A 168 0.75 -2.53 -15.87
C GLU A 168 -0.51 -1.78 -15.41
N PRO A 169 -1.19 -1.06 -16.31
CA PRO A 169 -2.53 -0.54 -16.04
C PRO A 169 -3.53 -1.71 -15.97
N ALA A 170 -4.53 -1.62 -15.10
CA ALA A 170 -5.53 -2.67 -14.95
C ALA A 170 -6.94 -2.10 -14.78
N THR A 171 -7.94 -2.89 -15.20
CA THR A 171 -9.36 -2.62 -14.99
C THR A 171 -9.90 -3.38 -13.80
N LEU A 172 -11.05 -2.94 -13.30
CA LEU A 172 -11.89 -3.78 -12.46
C LEU A 172 -12.62 -4.83 -13.33
N PRO A 173 -12.98 -6.02 -12.82
CA PRO A 173 -12.60 -6.56 -11.51
C PRO A 173 -11.15 -6.96 -11.34
N PHE A 174 -10.66 -6.85 -10.11
CA PHE A 174 -9.43 -7.50 -9.67
C PHE A 174 -9.59 -8.24 -8.34
N THR A 175 -8.77 -9.26 -8.15
CA THR A 175 -8.72 -10.05 -6.93
C THR A 175 -7.76 -9.40 -5.95
N TYR A 176 -8.27 -9.06 -4.77
CA TYR A 176 -7.48 -8.67 -3.61
C TYR A 176 -7.98 -9.48 -2.42
N LEU A 177 -7.19 -10.46 -1.98
CA LEU A 177 -7.51 -11.35 -0.84
C LEU A 177 -8.69 -12.32 -1.02
N GLY A 178 -9.12 -12.59 -2.25
CA GLY A 178 -10.26 -13.47 -2.53
C GLY A 178 -11.15 -12.95 -3.67
N PRO A 179 -12.50 -13.10 -3.61
CA PRO A 179 -13.37 -12.89 -4.77
C PRO A 179 -13.18 -11.52 -5.45
N SER A 180 -13.34 -11.52 -6.78
CA SER A 180 -12.97 -10.40 -7.67
C SER A 180 -13.87 -9.16 -7.50
N LEU A 181 -13.27 -7.97 -7.48
CA LEU A 181 -13.92 -6.66 -7.29
C LEU A 181 -14.68 -6.15 -8.53
N SER A 182 -15.87 -6.67 -8.85
CA SER A 182 -16.53 -6.32 -10.13
C SER A 182 -17.01 -4.86 -10.22
N GLU A 183 -16.99 -4.30 -11.44
CA GLU A 183 -17.59 -2.98 -11.73
C GLU A 183 -19.10 -2.93 -11.49
N TYR A 184 -19.78 -4.08 -11.45
CA TYR A 184 -21.22 -4.20 -11.28
C TYR A 184 -21.67 -4.26 -9.81
N GLU A 185 -20.74 -4.36 -8.87
CA GLU A 185 -20.99 -4.17 -7.44
C GLU A 185 -20.75 -2.71 -6.97
N ILE A 186 -20.61 -1.77 -7.93
CA ILE A 186 -20.41 -0.32 -7.75
C ILE A 186 -21.72 0.44 -7.98
#